data_AF-A0A9X6FYK4-F1
#
_entry.id   AF-A0A9X6FYK4-F1
#
_cell.length_a   1.000
_cell.length_b   1.000
_cell.length_c   1.000
_cell.angle_alpha   90.00
_cell.angle_beta   90.00
_cell.angle_gamma   90.00
#
_symmetry.space_group_name_H-M   'P 1'
#
loop_
_entity.id
_entity.type
_entity.pdbx_description
1 polymer ?
#
loop_
_entity_poly.entity_id
_entity_poly.type
_entity_poly.pdbx_seq_one_letter_code
_entity_poly.pdbx_strand_id
1 'polypeptide(L)'
;MKKSEIVQKGYFVDESQFEGGKTVLSSEQLVILKELSRVLNNNQDDYLDGFLNLYSPKGLKELLSVQVRTALEYDTINSLGALKAYELIEALNL
;
A
#
# COMPACT_ATOMS: atom_id res chain seq x y z
N MET A 1 -10.31 37.56 -10.82
CA MET A 1 -10.71 36.14 -10.73
C MET A 1 -9.45 35.30 -10.73
N LYS A 2 -9.10 34.66 -9.61
CA LYS A 2 -7.98 33.69 -9.56
C LYS A 2 -8.55 32.36 -10.04
N LYS A 3 -7.97 31.79 -11.11
CA LYS A 3 -8.24 30.41 -11.52
C LYS A 3 -7.77 29.51 -10.39
N SER A 4 -8.70 28.88 -9.69
CA SER A 4 -8.37 27.79 -8.78
C SER A 4 -7.84 26.64 -9.64
N GLU A 5 -6.56 26.30 -9.46
CA GLU A 5 -5.98 25.08 -10.04
C GLU A 5 -6.72 23.89 -9.43
N ILE A 6 -7.38 23.13 -10.29
CA ILE A 6 -7.97 21.85 -9.90
C ILE A 6 -6.77 20.92 -9.67
N VAL A 7 -6.35 20.79 -8.42
CA VAL A 7 -5.42 19.74 -7.99
C VAL A 7 -6.20 18.45 -8.08
N GLN A 8 -5.98 17.70 -9.17
CA GLN A 8 -6.57 16.38 -9.36
C GLN A 8 -5.91 15.41 -8.37
N LYS A 9 -6.40 15.41 -7.13
CA LYS A 9 -6.05 14.40 -6.13
C LYS A 9 -6.81 13.12 -6.47
N GLY A 10 -6.13 12.19 -7.12
CA GLY A 10 -6.64 10.86 -7.42
C GLY A 10 -6.48 10.50 -8.88
N TYR A 11 -5.54 9.59 -9.14
CA TYR A 11 -5.46 8.91 -10.41
C TYR A 11 -6.61 7.90 -10.48
N PHE A 12 -7.65 8.21 -11.25
CA PHE A 12 -8.54 7.18 -11.79
C PHE A 12 -7.93 6.71 -13.10
N VAL A 13 -7.41 5.48 -13.12
CA VAL A 13 -6.90 4.83 -14.33
C VAL A 13 -7.71 3.57 -14.54
N ASP A 14 -8.32 3.48 -15.71
CA ASP A 14 -9.34 2.51 -16.15
C ASP A 14 -8.76 1.10 -16.45
N GLU A 15 -7.50 0.86 -16.10
CA GLU A 15 -6.80 -0.42 -16.16
C GLU A 15 -6.15 -0.71 -14.80
N SER A 16 -6.10 -1.98 -14.41
CA SER A 16 -5.35 -2.42 -13.22
C SER A 16 -3.87 -2.06 -13.41
N GLN A 17 -3.42 -0.97 -12.77
CA GLN A 17 -2.01 -0.55 -12.79
C GLN A 17 -1.05 -1.61 -12.22
N PHE A 18 -1.60 -2.62 -11.57
CA PHE A 18 -0.88 -3.70 -10.92
C PHE A 18 -1.21 -5.03 -11.58
N GLU A 19 -0.29 -5.97 -11.46
CA GLU A 19 -0.50 -7.33 -11.95
C GLU A 19 -1.63 -8.04 -11.18
N GLY A 20 -2.73 -8.32 -11.86
CA GLY A 20 -3.88 -9.03 -11.30
C GLY A 20 -3.56 -10.49 -10.98
N GLY A 21 -4.19 -11.05 -9.95
CA GLY A 21 -3.99 -12.44 -9.56
C GLY A 21 -4.49 -12.75 -8.16
N LYS A 22 -4.12 -13.93 -7.65
CA LYS A 22 -4.40 -14.32 -6.26
C LYS A 22 -3.09 -14.53 -5.53
N THR A 23 -2.94 -13.85 -4.40
CA THR A 23 -1.84 -14.05 -3.47
C THR A 23 -2.32 -14.90 -2.29
N VAL A 24 -1.62 -16.00 -2.01
CA VAL A 24 -1.85 -16.84 -0.84
C VAL A 24 -0.72 -16.58 0.14
N LEU A 25 -1.06 -16.24 1.38
CA LEU A 25 -0.11 -15.87 2.42
C LEU A 25 0.02 -16.98 3.47
N SER A 26 1.23 -17.17 3.97
CA SER A 26 1.49 -17.91 5.20
C SER A 26 1.02 -17.11 6.43
N SER A 27 0.92 -17.77 7.58
CA SER A 27 0.59 -17.09 8.84
C SER A 27 1.58 -15.98 9.19
N GLU A 28 2.87 -16.18 8.88
CA GLU A 28 3.92 -15.18 9.12
C GLU A 28 3.75 -13.97 8.19
N GLN A 29 3.52 -14.22 6.90
CA GLN A 29 3.27 -13.14 5.93
C GLN A 29 2.00 -12.35 6.27
N LEU A 30 0.96 -13.00 6.80
CA LEU A 30 -0.23 -12.32 7.31
C LEU A 30 0.09 -11.39 8.48
N VAL A 31 0.96 -11.80 9.42
CA VAL A 31 1.39 -10.93 10.53
C VAL A 31 2.16 -9.72 10.02
N ILE A 32 3.09 -9.92 9.09
CA ILE A 32 3.87 -8.84 8.46
C ILE A 32 2.92 -7.85 7.76
N LEU A 33 1.94 -8.36 7.01
CA LEU A 33 0.98 -7.53 6.30
C LEU A 33 0.13 -6.68 7.27
N LYS A 34 -0.31 -7.26 8.39
CA LYS A 34 -1.02 -6.51 9.44
C LYS A 34 -0.15 -5.42 10.07
N GLU A 35 1.12 -5.72 10.33
CA GLU A 35 2.05 -4.72 10.84
C GLU A 35 2.24 -3.57 9.84
N LEU A 36 2.34 -3.89 8.55
CA LEU A 36 2.41 -2.90 7.47
C LEU A 36 1.16 -2.01 7.44
N SER A 37 -0.04 -2.60 7.54
CA SER A 37 -1.29 -1.84 7.62
C SER A 37 -1.30 -0.88 8.80
N ARG A 38 -0.85 -1.32 9.97
CA ARG A 38 -0.76 -0.45 11.16
C ARG A 38 0.21 0.71 10.95
N VAL A 39 1.36 0.47 10.32
CA VAL A 39 2.31 1.55 9.99
C VAL A 39 1.66 2.58 9.07
N LEU A 40 0.96 2.13 8.03
CA LEU A 40 0.33 2.99 7.04
C LEU A 40 -0.93 3.71 7.56
N ASN A 41 -1.61 3.12 8.55
CA ASN A 41 -2.87 3.62 9.08
C ASN A 41 -2.75 4.23 10.49
N ASN A 42 -1.57 4.72 10.89
CA ASN A 42 -1.34 5.33 12.22
C ASN A 42 -1.79 4.46 13.41
N ASN A 43 -1.54 3.15 13.31
CA ASN A 43 -1.95 2.10 14.25
C ASN A 43 -3.48 1.91 14.39
N GLN A 44 -4.28 2.42 13.45
CA GLN A 44 -5.70 2.09 13.32
C GLN A 44 -5.89 0.80 12.50
N ASP A 45 -7.12 0.26 12.53
CA ASP A 45 -7.52 -1.09 12.06
C ASP A 45 -6.91 -1.56 10.72
N ASP A 46 -6.82 -2.89 10.58
CA ASP A 46 -6.35 -3.60 9.39
C ASP A 46 -7.30 -3.35 8.20
N TYR A 47 -6.85 -2.65 7.15
CA TYR A 47 -7.67 -2.33 5.97
C TYR A 47 -7.44 -3.27 4.77
N LEU A 48 -6.74 -4.39 4.98
CA LEU A 48 -6.24 -5.23 3.89
C LEU A 48 -7.26 -6.23 3.31
N ASP A 49 -8.49 -6.20 3.81
CA ASP A 49 -9.54 -7.10 3.33
C ASP A 49 -9.88 -6.80 1.86
N GLY A 50 -9.69 -7.81 1.01
CA GLY A 50 -10.05 -7.78 -0.40
C GLY A 50 -8.88 -7.74 -1.38
N PHE A 51 -7.70 -7.21 -1.01
CA PHE A 51 -6.58 -7.07 -1.96
C PHE A 51 -5.91 -8.40 -2.34
N LEU A 52 -5.91 -9.38 -1.44
CA LEU A 52 -5.24 -10.67 -1.67
C LEU A 52 -5.85 -11.49 -2.81
N ASN A 53 -7.14 -11.29 -3.12
CA ASN A 53 -7.82 -11.96 -4.23
C ASN A 53 -7.76 -11.17 -5.55
N LEU A 54 -7.20 -9.96 -5.53
CA LEU A 54 -7.15 -9.06 -6.69
C LEU A 54 -5.77 -9.05 -7.36
N TYR A 55 -4.69 -9.21 -6.59
CA TYR A 55 -3.32 -9.06 -7.11
C TYR A 55 -2.46 -10.32 -6.98
N SER A 56 -1.60 -10.53 -7.98
CA SER A 56 -0.52 -11.52 -7.90
C SER A 56 0.51 -11.10 -6.84
N PRO A 57 1.40 -12.00 -6.39
CA PRO A 57 2.47 -11.66 -5.44
C PRO A 57 3.24 -10.39 -5.81
N LYS A 58 3.58 -10.25 -7.10
CA LYS A 58 4.25 -9.07 -7.65
C LYS A 58 3.34 -7.84 -7.64
N GLY A 59 2.10 -7.97 -8.12
CA GLY A 59 1.14 -6.87 -8.10
C GLY A 59 0.83 -6.35 -6.69
N LEU A 60 0.79 -7.25 -5.71
CA LEU A 60 0.59 -6.89 -4.30
C LEU A 60 1.79 -6.10 -3.76
N LYS A 61 3.03 -6.52 -4.04
CA LYS A 61 4.24 -5.75 -3.66
C LYS A 61 4.24 -4.35 -4.28
N GLU A 62 3.89 -4.23 -5.55
CA GLU A 62 3.81 -2.94 -6.26
C GLU A 62 2.73 -2.03 -5.66
N LEU A 63 1.53 -2.56 -5.38
CA LEU A 63 0.44 -1.83 -4.71
C LEU A 63 0.89 -1.29 -3.36
N LEU A 64 1.45 -2.15 -2.50
CA LEU A 64 1.90 -1.76 -1.17
C LEU A 64 2.99 -0.68 -1.25
N SER A 65 3.91 -0.77 -2.21
CA SER A 65 4.94 0.23 -2.44
C SER A 65 4.35 1.58 -2.88
N VAL A 66 3.29 1.58 -3.70
CA VAL A 66 2.53 2.80 -4.04
C VAL A 66 1.85 3.38 -2.80
N GLN A 67 1.26 2.55 -1.94
CA GLN A 67 0.63 3.01 -0.70
C GLN A 67 1.63 3.68 0.24
N VAL A 68 2.84 3.12 0.38
CA VAL A 68 3.92 3.74 1.18
C VAL A 68 4.33 5.11 0.62
N ARG A 69 4.57 5.20 -0.70
CA ARG A 69 4.92 6.49 -1.34
C ARG A 69 3.82 7.52 -1.16
N THR A 70 2.58 7.12 -1.39
CA THR A 70 1.40 7.97 -1.22
C THR A 70 1.33 8.47 0.22
N ALA A 71 1.43 7.58 1.20
CA ALA A 71 1.39 7.94 2.61
C ALA A 71 2.50 8.93 3.00
N LEU A 72 3.71 8.76 2.46
CA LEU A 72 4.83 9.67 2.66
C LEU A 72 4.59 11.03 1.97
N GLU A 73 4.12 11.04 0.73
CA GLU A 73 3.82 12.26 -0.04
C GLU A 73 2.70 13.11 0.59
N TYR A 74 1.74 12.46 1.24
CA TYR A 74 0.65 13.12 1.94
C TYR A 74 0.93 13.37 3.43
N ASP A 75 2.18 13.18 3.89
CA ASP A 75 2.62 13.35 5.28
C ASP A 75 1.80 12.54 6.31
N THR A 76 1.14 11.45 5.89
CA THR A 76 0.38 10.56 6.79
C THR A 76 1.30 9.61 7.55
N ILE A 77 2.50 9.38 7.03
CA ILE A 77 3.64 8.76 7.72
C ILE A 77 4.89 9.63 7.50
N ASN A 78 5.87 9.54 8.39
CA ASN A 78 7.17 10.19 8.23
C ASN A 78 8.19 9.26 7.55
N SER A 79 9.41 9.76 7.30
CA SER A 79 10.48 8.99 6.64
C SER A 79 10.86 7.70 7.37
N LEU A 80 10.78 7.67 8.71
CA LEU A 80 11.04 6.46 9.50
C LEU A 80 9.93 5.43 9.33
N GLY A 81 8.67 5.88 9.30
CA GLY A 81 7.52 5.03 9.00
C GLY A 81 7.60 4.44 7.59
N ALA A 82 8.01 5.25 6.61
CA ALA A 82 8.21 4.78 5.24
C ALA A 82 9.33 3.73 5.14
N LEU A 83 10.47 3.95 5.81
CA LEU A 83 11.56 2.97 5.87
C LEU A 83 11.08 1.64 6.45
N LYS A 84 10.42 1.67 7.61
CA LYS A 84 9.86 0.49 8.26
C LYS A 84 8.86 -0.24 7.34
N ALA A 85 8.01 0.51 6.63
CA ALA A 85 7.03 -0.07 5.73
C ALA A 85 7.70 -0.80 4.55
N TYR A 86 8.76 -0.24 3.96
CA TYR A 86 9.51 -0.94 2.91
C TYR A 86 10.23 -2.19 3.41
N GLU A 87 10.83 -2.16 4.61
CA GLU A 87 11.43 -3.34 5.23
C GLU A 87 10.40 -4.47 5.42
N LEU A 88 9.17 -4.13 5.82
CA LEU A 88 8.07 -5.10 5.93
C LEU A 88 7.65 -5.65 4.56
N ILE A 89 7.60 -4.81 3.51
CA ILE A 89 7.28 -5.26 2.15
C ILE A 89 8.32 -6.27 1.64
N GLU A 90 9.61 -6.02 1.90
CA GLU A 90 10.68 -6.95 1.56
C GLU A 90 10.56 -8.25 2.38
N ALA A 91 10.25 -8.15 3.67
CA ALA A 91 10.07 -9.30 4.56
C ALA A 91 8.88 -10.19 4.19
N LEU A 92 7.88 -9.68 3.46
CA LEU A 92 6.77 -10.51 2.96
C LEU A 92 7.26 -11.64 2.04
N ASN A 93 8.42 -11.51 1.38
CA ASN A 93 9.01 -12.54 0.52
C ASN A 93 7.99 -13.20 -0.44
N LEU A 94 7.14 -12.36 -1.05
CA LEU A 94 6.11 -12.73 -2.04
C LEU A 94 6.73 -13.06 -3.40
#